data_AF-A0A6G4RDF8-F1
#
_entry.id   AF-A0A6G4RDF8-F1
#
_cell.length_a   1.000
_cell.length_b   1.000
_cell.length_c   1.000
_cell.angle_alpha   90.00
_cell.angle_beta   90.00
_cell.angle_gamma   90.00
#
_symmetry.space_group_name_H-M   'P 1'
#
loop_
_entity.id
_entity.type
_entity.pdbx_description
1 polymer ?
#
loop_
_entity_poly.entity_id
_entity_poly.type
_entity_poly.pdbx_seq_one_letter_code
_entity_poly.pdbx_strand_id
1 'polypeptide(L)'
;MVVILLAVVGGTASLFVGDVDPATPEVASFDDTVTVGLTLESERSLEDDVALPQAQVFYSQYEYVVGYYGIETFVEDRRQEGHEQRFGYPLTVYVTDYGDSTLELDDDGYPVVDESPPWIDAEDAWFVVGSDAQTPSGDTVLSFADHEDATAFADSNGGEVYTWEETLEQSFETDDAAAVRDQIDEQHREGDSIRETTTSAVDRPVSLTVGDDVDTIQEGIDEAPENTTVVVPPGTYEETIEINRSITLEGDGSATISGDGNGSVVTVTESAVGIRNLEITGVGTTTSGTEDVPGDPVDEDDWDDQFQVHYTGADAGISAHVAPGLAVEDVTIETPANGVITRESPEMVVRNTTIEGNEEWEDGFAGVMAFGSPGVIEDSTFVNGRDAIYAYRSEGTVIRENTFDESLLGVHLMHTDGALLADNRMTNVIDTGVYIMTGPEQNAIVGNEIRGSETGAYIGGTDSYVAENIFEGNDVGLELAASSSLYEQNVFAGNQLGVNERELLPTNRVLGNDFLENDAHADAGSGPLRIWSHDDEGNYWQGGTSIADGDPPSRSYSPTDTVDGQMHRTDGAITLGRGPALDALSGLEESVSGMQTGSITDMNPTCEPNNPELIEQTAQADRAWTCTGTLATDVEP
;
A
#
# COMPACT_ATOMS: atom_id res chain seq x y z
N MET A 1 -14.38 -14.77 -20.07
CA MET A 1 -13.21 -14.55 -20.95
C MET A 1 -13.02 -13.04 -21.12
N VAL A 2 -12.67 -12.40 -20.00
CA VAL A 2 -12.38 -10.97 -19.90
C VAL A 2 -10.87 -10.88 -19.90
N VAL A 3 -10.34 -10.04 -20.78
CA VAL A 3 -8.90 -9.80 -20.91
C VAL A 3 -8.51 -8.94 -19.71
N ILE A 4 -7.97 -9.57 -18.68
CA ILE A 4 -7.20 -8.88 -17.64
C ILE A 4 -6.00 -8.27 -18.37
N LEU A 5 -6.01 -6.94 -18.49
CA LEU A 5 -4.91 -6.19 -19.07
C LEU A 5 -3.80 -6.15 -18.02
N LEU A 6 -3.04 -7.24 -17.93
CA LEU A 6 -1.68 -7.19 -17.41
C LEU A 6 -0.94 -6.15 -18.25
N ALA A 7 -0.75 -4.95 -17.68
CA ALA A 7 0.22 -4.00 -18.17
C ALA A 7 1.60 -4.61 -17.92
N VAL A 8 1.97 -5.55 -18.78
CA VAL A 8 3.35 -5.98 -18.96
C VAL A 8 4.10 -4.73 -19.38
N VAL A 9 5.01 -4.27 -18.53
CA VAL A 9 6.05 -3.30 -18.87
C VAL A 9 6.93 -3.96 -19.94
N GLY A 10 6.42 -3.91 -21.17
CA GLY A 10 7.08 -4.32 -22.40
C GLY A 10 7.76 -3.11 -23.01
N GLY A 11 8.62 -2.44 -22.25
CA GLY A 11 9.53 -1.43 -22.76
C GLY A 11 10.49 -2.09 -23.73
N THR A 12 10.33 -1.81 -25.02
CA THR A 12 11.21 -2.30 -26.06
C THR A 12 12.66 -1.91 -25.76
N ALA A 13 13.51 -2.91 -25.54
CA ALA A 13 14.96 -2.79 -25.48
C ALA A 13 15.49 -2.12 -26.76
N SER A 14 15.60 -0.80 -26.73
CA SER A 14 16.44 -0.05 -27.64
C SER A 14 17.83 0.03 -27.00
N LEU A 15 18.67 -0.96 -27.35
CA LEU A 15 20.09 -0.96 -27.02
C LEU A 15 20.76 0.32 -27.56
N PHE A 16 20.97 1.31 -26.71
CA PHE A 16 21.90 2.40 -26.98
C PHE A 16 23.34 1.90 -26.77
N VAL A 17 23.88 1.20 -27.77
CA VAL A 17 25.34 1.09 -27.93
C VAL A 17 25.79 2.32 -28.72
N GLY A 18 25.93 3.43 -28.03
CA GLY A 18 26.54 4.67 -28.53
C GLY A 18 27.92 4.87 -27.91
N ASP A 19 28.90 5.26 -28.73
CA ASP A 19 30.23 5.69 -28.26
C ASP A 19 30.11 6.75 -27.16
N VAL A 20 30.81 6.55 -26.04
CA VAL A 20 30.91 7.52 -24.94
C VAL A 20 31.72 8.74 -25.42
N ASP A 21 31.02 9.76 -25.91
CA ASP A 21 31.51 11.13 -25.98
C ASP A 21 31.50 11.67 -24.53
N PRO A 22 32.53 12.38 -24.00
CA PRO A 22 32.51 12.93 -22.64
C PRO A 22 31.68 14.22 -22.58
N ALA A 23 30.54 14.24 -23.27
CA ALA A 23 29.55 15.30 -23.19
C ALA A 23 28.69 15.07 -21.95
N THR A 24 28.40 16.14 -21.20
CA THR A 24 27.39 16.14 -20.15
C THR A 24 26.11 15.49 -20.70
N PRO A 25 25.48 14.54 -19.96
CA PRO A 25 24.26 13.87 -20.42
C PRO A 25 23.20 14.91 -20.80
N GLU A 26 22.49 14.69 -21.92
CA GLU A 26 21.34 15.54 -22.27
C GLU A 26 20.14 15.19 -21.38
N VAL A 27 19.35 16.19 -21.00
CA VAL A 27 18.10 16.04 -20.23
C VAL A 27 17.17 15.04 -20.91
N ALA A 28 16.59 14.12 -20.14
CA ALA A 28 15.62 13.14 -20.62
C ALA A 28 14.19 13.71 -20.57
N SER A 29 13.26 13.06 -21.29
CA SER A 29 11.83 13.30 -21.03
C SER A 29 11.53 12.86 -19.61
N PHE A 30 10.84 13.68 -18.81
CA PHE A 30 10.61 13.36 -17.41
C PHE A 30 9.77 12.08 -17.25
N ASP A 31 8.77 11.88 -18.12
CA ASP A 31 7.95 10.66 -18.19
C ASP A 31 8.74 9.37 -18.55
N ASP A 32 9.96 9.53 -19.10
CA ASP A 32 10.85 8.40 -19.41
C ASP A 32 11.86 8.12 -18.26
N THR A 33 11.81 8.91 -17.18
CA THR A 33 12.64 8.69 -15.98
C THR A 33 11.99 7.69 -15.05
N VAL A 34 12.77 7.17 -14.10
CA VAL A 34 12.21 6.42 -12.97
C VAL A 34 11.84 7.44 -11.90
N THR A 35 10.55 7.72 -11.75
CA THR A 35 10.02 8.82 -10.96
C THR A 35 9.84 8.45 -9.47
N VAL A 36 10.03 9.44 -8.60
CA VAL A 36 9.87 9.35 -7.14
C VAL A 36 9.22 10.63 -6.62
N GLY A 37 8.37 10.54 -5.60
CA GLY A 37 7.87 11.69 -4.82
C GLY A 37 6.56 12.31 -5.30
N LEU A 38 5.73 11.58 -6.07
CA LEU A 38 4.37 12.01 -6.39
C LEU A 38 3.49 10.80 -6.74
N THR A 39 2.32 10.70 -6.11
CA THR A 39 1.33 9.66 -6.45
C THR A 39 0.73 9.95 -7.83
N LEU A 40 0.26 8.90 -8.51
CA LEU A 40 -0.53 9.06 -9.73
C LEU A 40 -1.85 9.81 -9.47
N GLU A 41 -2.40 9.74 -8.25
CA GLU A 41 -3.64 10.41 -7.89
C GLU A 41 -3.45 11.91 -7.68
N SER A 42 -2.43 12.27 -6.93
CA SER A 42 -1.94 13.63 -6.77
C SER A 42 -1.68 14.22 -8.15
N GLU A 43 -0.92 13.54 -9.02
CA GLU A 43 -0.69 14.00 -10.39
C GLU A 43 -1.99 14.27 -11.18
N ARG A 44 -3.00 13.40 -11.04
CA ARG A 44 -4.30 13.57 -11.71
C ARG A 44 -5.19 14.65 -11.09
N SER A 45 -4.99 14.95 -9.81
CA SER A 45 -5.75 15.99 -9.09
C SER A 45 -5.27 17.40 -9.41
N LEU A 46 -4.05 17.54 -9.93
CA LEU A 46 -3.47 18.82 -10.30
C LEU A 46 -4.16 19.41 -11.53
N GLU A 47 -4.35 20.73 -11.52
CA GLU A 47 -4.79 21.46 -12.71
C GLU A 47 -3.69 21.41 -13.80
N ASP A 48 -4.09 21.44 -15.08
CA ASP A 48 -3.20 21.30 -16.25
C ASP A 48 -2.05 22.34 -16.29
N ASP A 49 -2.20 23.47 -15.59
CA ASP A 49 -1.26 24.58 -15.50
C ASP A 49 -0.36 24.54 -14.25
N VAL A 50 -0.58 23.60 -13.32
CA VAL A 50 0.36 23.34 -12.23
C VAL A 50 1.60 22.64 -12.78
N ALA A 51 2.78 23.21 -12.50
CA ALA A 51 4.06 22.61 -12.85
C ALA A 51 4.89 22.42 -11.59
N LEU A 52 4.83 21.22 -11.00
CA LEU A 52 5.59 20.90 -9.79
C LEU A 52 7.11 20.96 -10.03
N PRO A 53 7.91 21.28 -9.00
CA PRO A 53 9.36 21.30 -9.13
C PRO A 53 9.88 19.90 -9.42
N GLN A 54 10.85 19.78 -10.32
CA GLN A 54 11.40 18.48 -10.68
C GLN A 54 12.93 18.51 -10.70
N ALA A 55 13.54 17.38 -10.34
CA ALA A 55 14.96 17.13 -10.50
C ALA A 55 15.22 15.86 -11.32
N GLN A 56 16.18 15.88 -12.25
CA GLN A 56 16.68 14.71 -12.96
C GLN A 56 18.12 14.43 -12.57
N VAL A 57 18.39 13.20 -12.13
CA VAL A 57 19.71 12.81 -11.62
C VAL A 57 20.28 11.68 -12.45
N PHE A 58 21.50 11.91 -12.94
CA PHE A 58 22.29 10.91 -13.66
C PHE A 58 23.33 10.35 -12.72
N TYR A 59 23.20 9.08 -12.36
CA TYR A 59 24.10 8.44 -11.41
C TYR A 59 25.21 7.65 -12.11
N SER A 60 26.36 7.52 -11.44
CA SER A 60 27.54 6.84 -12.00
C SER A 60 27.45 5.31 -12.03
N GLN A 61 26.54 4.70 -11.25
CA GLN A 61 26.38 3.24 -11.16
C GLN A 61 24.95 2.76 -11.43
N TYR A 62 24.01 3.66 -11.69
CA TYR A 62 22.63 3.33 -12.07
C TYR A 62 22.41 3.65 -13.55
N GLU A 63 21.86 2.69 -14.30
CA GLU A 63 21.72 2.78 -15.76
C GLU A 63 20.58 3.73 -16.19
N TYR A 64 19.58 3.93 -15.31
CA TYR A 64 18.41 4.73 -15.60
C TYR A 64 18.54 6.14 -15.00
N VAL A 65 17.88 7.11 -15.63
CA VAL A 65 17.75 8.47 -15.09
C VAL A 65 16.69 8.44 -14.00
N VAL A 66 16.99 9.00 -12.84
CA VAL A 66 16.02 9.12 -11.73
C VAL A 66 15.40 10.51 -11.78
N GLY A 67 14.07 10.56 -11.83
CA GLY A 67 13.29 11.79 -11.74
C GLY A 67 12.72 11.93 -10.34
N TYR A 68 12.88 13.09 -9.72
CA TYR A 68 12.28 13.41 -8.44
C TYR A 68 11.27 14.53 -8.66
N TYR A 69 10.03 14.32 -8.22
CA TYR A 69 9.12 15.44 -7.94
C TYR A 69 9.55 16.03 -6.59
N GLY A 70 9.86 17.32 -6.59
CA GLY A 70 10.49 18.01 -5.46
C GLY A 70 12.02 17.89 -5.44
N ILE A 71 12.71 19.00 -5.18
CA ILE A 71 14.18 19.01 -4.99
C ILE A 71 14.52 18.52 -3.58
N GLU A 72 13.68 18.84 -2.60
CA GLU A 72 13.66 18.33 -1.24
C GLU A 72 13.70 16.80 -1.20
N THR A 73 12.88 16.13 -2.03
CA THR A 73 12.84 14.67 -2.15
C THR A 73 14.21 14.11 -2.54
N PHE A 74 14.87 14.72 -3.53
CA PHE A 74 16.23 14.33 -3.89
C PHE A 74 17.24 14.59 -2.77
N VAL A 75 17.13 15.73 -2.07
CA VAL A 75 18.06 16.11 -0.99
C VAL A 75 17.97 15.14 0.19
N GLU A 76 16.78 14.67 0.53
CA GLU A 76 16.61 13.67 1.58
C GLU A 76 16.98 12.26 1.12
N ASP A 77 16.59 11.83 -0.09
CA ASP A 77 16.94 10.52 -0.64
C ASP A 77 18.47 10.31 -0.70
N ARG A 78 19.21 11.31 -1.18
CA ARG A 78 20.67 11.21 -1.29
C ARG A 78 21.41 11.13 0.06
N ARG A 79 20.76 11.51 1.16
CA ARG A 79 21.35 11.47 2.50
C ARG A 79 21.23 10.12 3.18
N GLN A 80 20.37 9.26 2.65
CA GLN A 80 20.20 7.92 3.17
C GLN A 80 21.54 7.18 3.18
N GLU A 81 21.83 6.49 4.29
CA GLU A 81 22.97 5.59 4.36
C GLU A 81 22.87 4.54 3.24
N GLY A 82 24.00 4.21 2.60
CA GLY A 82 23.98 3.27 1.48
C GLY A 82 23.72 3.90 0.11
N HIS A 83 23.28 5.17 0.01
CA HIS A 83 22.88 5.79 -1.26
C HIS A 83 24.00 5.76 -2.31
N GLU A 84 25.20 6.24 -1.96
CA GLU A 84 26.35 6.22 -2.86
C GLU A 84 26.81 4.79 -3.22
N GLN A 85 26.59 3.80 -2.36
CA GLN A 85 26.90 2.40 -2.66
C GLN A 85 25.88 1.80 -3.65
N ARG A 86 24.62 2.23 -3.57
CA ARG A 86 23.51 1.77 -4.42
C ARG A 86 23.55 2.41 -5.82
N PHE A 87 23.68 3.74 -5.86
CA PHE A 87 23.58 4.53 -7.08
C PHE A 87 24.95 5.02 -7.60
N GLY A 88 25.97 5.06 -6.76
CA GLY A 88 27.21 5.81 -7.04
C GLY A 88 27.05 7.30 -6.72
N TYR A 89 28.01 8.10 -7.16
CA TYR A 89 27.90 9.57 -7.07
C TYR A 89 27.06 10.13 -8.24
N PRO A 90 26.33 11.25 -8.02
CA PRO A 90 25.66 11.97 -9.09
C PRO A 90 26.69 12.56 -10.06
N LEU A 91 26.47 12.33 -11.36
CA LEU A 91 27.28 12.86 -12.46
C LEU A 91 26.84 14.28 -12.83
N THR A 92 25.52 14.50 -12.85
CA THR A 92 24.86 15.76 -13.18
C THR A 92 23.46 15.73 -12.56
N VAL A 93 23.00 16.89 -12.10
CA VAL A 93 21.63 17.10 -11.61
C VAL A 93 21.03 18.26 -12.39
N TYR A 94 19.90 18.03 -13.03
CA TYR A 94 19.11 19.08 -13.66
C TYR A 94 17.88 19.37 -12.82
N VAL A 95 17.49 20.64 -12.71
CA VAL A 95 16.29 21.09 -12.02
C VAL A 95 15.45 21.99 -12.92
N THR A 96 14.15 22.08 -12.65
CA THR A 96 13.24 22.99 -13.36
C THR A 96 13.52 24.45 -13.01
N ASP A 97 13.60 25.33 -14.01
CA ASP A 97 13.85 26.75 -13.83
C ASP A 97 12.56 27.58 -13.97
N TYR A 98 12.14 28.21 -12.89
CA TYR A 98 10.94 29.03 -12.86
C TYR A 98 11.16 30.48 -13.29
N GLY A 99 12.40 30.93 -13.49
CA GLY A 99 12.72 32.34 -13.80
C GLY A 99 12.17 32.84 -15.15
N ASP A 100 12.07 31.95 -16.14
CA ASP A 100 11.57 32.27 -17.48
C ASP A 100 10.03 32.15 -17.60
N SER A 101 9.34 31.77 -16.53
CA SER A 101 7.89 31.53 -16.50
C SER A 101 7.12 32.63 -15.75
N THR A 102 5.84 32.86 -16.10
CA THR A 102 4.94 33.65 -15.23
C THR A 102 4.54 32.78 -14.04
N LEU A 103 5.43 32.64 -13.06
CA LEU A 103 5.17 31.85 -11.86
C LEU A 103 4.20 32.57 -10.93
N GLU A 104 3.05 31.96 -10.66
CA GLU A 104 2.13 32.31 -9.58
C GLU A 104 1.92 31.08 -8.68
N LEU A 105 1.40 31.29 -7.46
CA LEU A 105 0.93 30.20 -6.62
C LEU A 105 -0.60 30.22 -6.62
N ASP A 106 -1.24 29.05 -6.75
CA ASP A 106 -2.69 28.92 -6.65
C ASP A 106 -3.19 29.06 -5.19
N ASP A 107 -4.48 28.78 -4.96
CA ASP A 107 -5.09 28.86 -3.63
C ASP A 107 -4.54 27.82 -2.63
N ASP A 108 -3.99 26.71 -3.13
CA ASP A 108 -3.37 25.62 -2.35
C ASP A 108 -1.84 25.80 -2.25
N GLY A 109 -1.27 26.82 -2.91
CA GLY A 109 0.16 27.13 -2.90
C GLY A 109 0.96 26.40 -3.96
N TYR A 110 0.33 25.72 -4.92
CA TYR A 110 1.03 25.02 -5.99
C TYR A 110 1.55 25.98 -7.05
N PRO A 111 2.76 25.75 -7.60
CA PRO A 111 3.34 26.58 -8.64
C PRO A 111 2.58 26.42 -9.97
N VAL A 112 1.98 27.51 -10.43
CA VAL A 112 1.27 27.60 -11.71
C VAL A 112 2.08 28.40 -12.70
N VAL A 113 2.20 27.89 -13.93
CA VAL A 113 3.00 28.51 -14.99
C VAL A 113 2.30 28.46 -16.35
N ASP A 114 2.53 29.50 -17.17
CA ASP A 114 1.97 29.58 -18.53
C ASP A 114 2.62 28.57 -19.53
N GLU A 115 3.86 28.16 -19.27
CA GLU A 115 4.66 27.27 -20.12
C GLU A 115 5.50 26.35 -19.23
N SER A 116 5.70 25.09 -19.66
CA SER A 116 6.51 24.12 -18.92
C SER A 116 7.91 24.68 -18.60
N PRO A 117 8.36 24.64 -17.34
CA PRO A 117 9.65 25.20 -16.95
C PRO A 117 10.80 24.54 -17.73
N PRO A 118 11.76 25.32 -18.26
CA PRO A 118 12.97 24.74 -18.84
C PRO A 118 13.84 24.07 -17.77
N TRP A 119 14.82 23.29 -18.20
CA TRP A 119 15.78 22.64 -17.31
C TRP A 119 17.08 23.44 -17.21
N ILE A 120 17.64 23.54 -16.01
CA ILE A 120 18.95 24.14 -15.71
C ILE A 120 19.80 23.16 -14.89
N ASP A 121 21.13 23.26 -15.04
CA ASP A 121 22.06 22.52 -14.16
C ASP A 121 21.91 23.05 -12.73
N ALA A 122 21.73 22.15 -11.76
CA ALA A 122 21.52 22.51 -10.36
C ALA A 122 22.69 23.35 -9.80
N GLU A 123 23.92 23.13 -10.26
CA GLU A 123 25.09 23.90 -9.82
C GLU A 123 25.06 25.38 -10.25
N ASP A 124 24.28 25.70 -11.29
CA ASP A 124 24.10 27.05 -11.83
C ASP A 124 22.83 27.74 -11.32
N ALA A 125 22.01 27.06 -10.51
CA ALA A 125 20.71 27.54 -10.04
C ALA A 125 20.74 28.15 -8.62
N TRP A 126 19.68 28.88 -8.30
CA TRP A 126 19.37 29.46 -6.99
C TRP A 126 18.06 28.88 -6.48
N PHE A 127 18.02 28.53 -5.20
CA PHE A 127 16.92 27.77 -4.61
C PHE A 127 16.21 28.59 -3.55
N VAL A 128 14.89 28.69 -3.61
CA VAL A 128 14.08 29.30 -2.55
C VAL A 128 13.53 28.19 -1.66
N VAL A 129 13.92 28.22 -0.39
CA VAL A 129 13.53 27.23 0.62
C VAL A 129 12.66 27.89 1.70
N GLY A 130 11.58 27.21 2.10
CA GLY A 130 10.66 27.68 3.14
C GLY A 130 9.76 28.84 2.71
N SER A 131 9.45 28.91 1.42
CA SER A 131 8.39 29.78 0.89
C SER A 131 7.01 29.16 1.09
N ASP A 132 5.95 29.92 0.78
CA ASP A 132 4.57 29.46 0.77
C ASP A 132 4.25 28.46 -0.36
N ALA A 133 5.25 28.06 -1.16
CA ALA A 133 5.08 27.10 -2.26
C ALA A 133 4.94 25.67 -1.74
N GLN A 134 3.98 24.94 -2.29
CA GLN A 134 3.64 23.57 -1.90
C GLN A 134 3.64 22.64 -3.12
N THR A 135 3.70 21.35 -2.82
CA THR A 135 3.33 20.21 -3.68
C THR A 135 2.28 19.39 -2.92
N PRO A 136 1.62 18.40 -3.56
CA PRO A 136 0.78 17.45 -2.83
C PRO A 136 1.49 16.73 -1.67
N SER A 137 2.83 16.66 -1.70
CA SER A 137 3.69 16.06 -0.67
C SER A 137 4.18 17.08 0.38
N GLY A 138 3.68 18.31 0.37
CA GLY A 138 3.99 19.37 1.34
C GLY A 138 4.88 20.50 0.81
N ASP A 139 5.59 21.16 1.72
CA ASP A 139 6.47 22.31 1.43
C ASP A 139 7.51 21.95 0.36
N THR A 140 7.68 22.79 -0.66
CA THR A 140 8.58 22.50 -1.78
C THR A 140 9.63 23.57 -2.04
N VAL A 141 10.73 23.15 -2.66
CA VAL A 141 11.83 24.04 -3.07
C VAL A 141 11.68 24.44 -4.53
N LEU A 142 11.72 25.75 -4.80
CA LEU A 142 11.71 26.29 -6.16
C LEU A 142 13.09 26.73 -6.62
N SER A 143 13.46 26.40 -7.86
CA SER A 143 14.75 26.77 -8.45
C SER A 143 14.63 27.81 -9.57
N PHE A 144 15.64 28.67 -9.64
CA PHE A 144 15.71 29.80 -10.58
C PHE A 144 17.13 29.92 -11.16
N ALA A 145 17.25 30.21 -12.45
CA ALA A 145 18.53 30.52 -13.08
C ALA A 145 19.15 31.84 -12.58
N ASP A 146 18.30 32.84 -12.31
CA ASP A 146 18.72 34.18 -11.93
C ASP A 146 18.43 34.45 -10.45
N HIS A 147 19.48 34.82 -9.69
CA HIS A 147 19.38 35.18 -8.27
C HIS A 147 18.36 36.31 -8.01
N GLU A 148 18.25 37.27 -8.94
CA GLU A 148 17.30 38.39 -8.80
C GLU A 148 15.85 37.89 -8.80
N ASP A 149 15.54 36.86 -9.61
CA ASP A 149 14.19 36.29 -9.69
C ASP A 149 13.88 35.42 -8.47
N ALA A 150 14.83 34.60 -8.01
CA ALA A 150 14.70 33.87 -6.73
C ALA A 150 14.43 34.82 -5.56
N THR A 151 15.17 35.93 -5.50
CA THR A 151 14.97 36.94 -4.44
C THR A 151 13.61 37.62 -4.56
N ALA A 152 13.16 37.92 -5.78
CA ALA A 152 11.87 38.56 -6.00
C ALA A 152 10.69 37.66 -5.61
N PHE A 153 10.80 36.35 -5.91
CA PHE A 153 9.86 35.34 -5.47
C PHE A 153 9.84 35.24 -3.93
N ALA A 154 11.02 35.08 -3.30
CA ALA A 154 11.12 34.97 -1.84
C ALA A 154 10.60 36.22 -1.10
N ASP A 155 10.84 37.43 -1.63
CA ASP A 155 10.32 38.68 -1.06
C ASP A 155 8.78 38.76 -1.09
N SER A 156 8.15 38.02 -2.02
CA SER A 156 6.70 38.06 -2.28
C SER A 156 5.94 36.92 -1.61
N ASN A 157 6.53 35.72 -1.56
CA ASN A 157 5.93 34.48 -1.08
C ASN A 157 6.66 33.85 0.13
N GLY A 158 7.55 34.61 0.78
CA GLY A 158 8.36 34.11 1.90
C GLY A 158 9.52 33.20 1.45
N GLY A 159 10.28 32.69 2.42
CA GLY A 159 11.45 31.84 2.18
C GLY A 159 12.79 32.56 2.14
N GLU A 160 13.86 31.77 1.99
CA GLU A 160 15.24 32.24 1.91
C GLU A 160 15.95 31.63 0.67
N VAL A 161 16.86 32.41 0.06
CA VAL A 161 17.58 32.01 -1.17
C VAL A 161 18.90 31.35 -0.81
N TYR A 162 19.15 30.17 -1.38
CA TYR A 162 20.32 29.32 -1.16
C TYR A 162 21.04 28.98 -2.48
N THR A 163 22.35 28.71 -2.42
CA THR A 163 23.07 28.03 -3.51
C THR A 163 22.76 26.54 -3.51
N TRP A 164 23.19 25.83 -4.56
CA TRP A 164 23.09 24.36 -4.58
C TRP A 164 23.75 23.70 -3.37
N GLU A 165 25.00 24.06 -3.04
CA GLU A 165 25.68 23.43 -1.91
C GLU A 165 24.99 23.73 -0.57
N GLU A 166 24.45 24.93 -0.38
CA GLU A 166 23.71 25.29 0.82
C GLU A 166 22.34 24.58 0.88
N THR A 167 21.70 24.33 -0.26
CA THR A 167 20.44 23.57 -0.38
C THR A 167 20.65 22.11 -0.01
N LEU A 168 21.75 21.50 -0.49
CA LEU A 168 22.15 20.14 -0.12
C LEU A 168 22.45 19.96 1.38
N GLU A 169 22.61 21.05 2.14
CA GLU A 169 22.80 21.09 3.60
C GLU A 169 21.49 21.33 4.38
N GLN A 170 20.38 21.70 3.72
CA GLN A 170 19.06 21.89 4.35
C GLN A 170 18.35 20.58 4.64
N SER A 171 17.66 20.46 5.76
CA SER A 171 16.81 19.30 6.08
C SER A 171 15.35 19.60 5.84
N PHE A 172 14.65 18.67 5.21
CA PHE A 172 13.23 18.76 4.91
C PHE A 172 12.45 17.72 5.72
N GLU A 173 11.28 18.10 6.23
CA GLU A 173 10.32 17.13 6.74
C GLU A 173 9.57 16.57 5.53
N THR A 174 9.66 15.26 5.34
CA THR A 174 9.02 14.55 4.23
C THR A 174 8.15 13.44 4.82
N ASP A 175 6.98 13.21 4.25
CA ASP A 175 6.05 12.16 4.68
C ASP A 175 6.51 10.77 4.20
N ASP A 176 7.69 10.36 4.65
CA ASP A 176 8.33 9.09 4.31
C ASP A 176 7.73 7.90 5.07
N ALA A 177 8.17 6.69 4.74
CA ALA A 177 7.70 5.47 5.42
C ALA A 177 7.95 5.45 6.95
N ALA A 178 8.91 6.24 7.47
CA ALA A 178 9.13 6.37 8.91
C ALA A 178 8.11 7.32 9.55
N ALA A 179 7.68 8.37 8.85
CA ALA A 179 6.54 9.19 9.25
C ALA A 179 5.26 8.34 9.33
N VAL A 180 5.02 7.45 8.36
CA VAL A 180 3.88 6.52 8.37
C VAL A 180 3.90 5.62 9.61
N ARG A 181 5.06 5.03 9.94
CA ARG A 181 5.23 4.27 11.19
C ARG A 181 4.82 5.09 12.42
N ASP A 182 5.27 6.33 12.50
CA ASP A 182 5.03 7.19 13.67
C ASP A 182 3.55 7.65 13.76
N GLN A 183 2.76 7.49 12.68
CA GLN A 183 1.34 7.85 12.59
C GLN A 183 0.37 6.70 12.90
N ILE A 184 0.82 5.43 13.02
CA ILE A 184 -0.08 4.27 13.24
C ILE A 184 -1.00 4.46 14.46
N ASP A 185 -0.46 4.95 15.59
CA ASP A 185 -1.23 5.23 16.80
C ASP A 185 -2.28 6.34 16.60
N GLU A 186 -2.06 7.27 15.66
CA GLU A 186 -3.06 8.26 15.24
C GLU A 186 -4.13 7.62 14.36
N GLN A 187 -3.74 6.87 13.33
CA GLN A 187 -4.67 6.18 12.43
C GLN A 187 -5.63 5.26 13.20
N HIS A 188 -5.13 4.51 14.19
CA HIS A 188 -6.00 3.72 15.08
C HIS A 188 -6.99 4.57 15.89
N ARG A 189 -6.55 5.73 16.40
CA ARG A 189 -7.42 6.65 17.17
C ARG A 189 -8.45 7.32 16.29
N GLU A 190 -8.09 7.66 15.06
CA GLU A 190 -9.00 8.21 14.07
C GLU A 190 -10.08 7.17 13.70
N GLY A 191 -9.67 5.94 13.40
CA GLY A 191 -10.61 4.82 13.20
C GLY A 191 -11.53 4.59 14.41
N ASP A 192 -10.99 4.59 15.63
CA ASP A 192 -11.79 4.50 16.85
C ASP A 192 -12.80 5.65 16.99
N SER A 193 -12.42 6.86 16.59
CA SER A 193 -13.27 8.06 16.62
C SER A 193 -14.38 7.99 15.58
N ILE A 194 -14.07 7.56 14.34
CA ILE A 194 -15.07 7.32 13.28
C ILE A 194 -16.07 6.28 13.77
N ARG A 195 -15.60 5.13 14.27
CA ARG A 195 -16.45 4.08 14.83
C ARG A 195 -17.36 4.62 15.94
N GLU A 196 -16.79 5.24 16.97
CA GLU A 196 -17.58 5.73 18.11
C GLU A 196 -18.64 6.75 17.68
N THR A 197 -18.28 7.66 16.76
CA THR A 197 -19.18 8.69 16.24
C THR A 197 -20.30 8.08 15.42
N THR A 198 -19.98 7.22 14.46
CA THR A 198 -20.94 6.60 13.54
C THR A 198 -21.88 5.64 14.28
N THR A 199 -21.37 4.74 15.14
CA THR A 199 -22.19 3.84 15.97
C THR A 199 -23.10 4.63 16.91
N SER A 200 -22.60 5.70 17.54
CA SER A 200 -23.43 6.53 18.44
C SER A 200 -24.51 7.31 17.70
N ALA A 201 -24.26 7.72 16.45
CA ALA A 201 -25.24 8.45 15.65
C ALA A 201 -26.46 7.60 15.29
N VAL A 202 -26.28 6.28 15.20
CA VAL A 202 -27.34 5.32 14.85
C VAL A 202 -28.00 4.65 16.07
N ASP A 203 -27.51 4.87 17.30
CA ASP A 203 -28.20 4.46 18.53
C ASP A 203 -29.37 5.42 18.84
N ARG A 204 -30.58 4.99 18.46
CA ARG A 204 -31.76 5.85 18.38
C ARG A 204 -32.95 5.24 19.11
N PRO A 205 -33.91 6.06 19.56
CA PRO A 205 -35.11 5.54 20.19
C PRO A 205 -36.00 4.81 19.18
N VAL A 206 -36.53 3.65 19.58
CA VAL A 206 -37.53 2.89 18.81
C VAL A 206 -38.79 3.73 18.60
N SER A 207 -39.25 3.82 17.35
CA SER A 207 -40.49 4.50 16.97
C SER A 207 -41.57 3.54 16.46
N LEU A 208 -41.17 2.50 15.71
CA LEU A 208 -42.08 1.53 15.09
C LEU A 208 -41.51 0.11 15.20
N THR A 209 -42.39 -0.88 15.30
CA THR A 209 -42.08 -2.31 15.24
C THR A 209 -42.87 -2.99 14.13
N VAL A 210 -42.18 -3.68 13.22
CA VAL A 210 -42.80 -4.41 12.11
C VAL A 210 -43.66 -5.57 12.65
N GLY A 211 -44.90 -5.69 12.16
CA GLY A 211 -45.91 -6.65 12.60
C GLY A 211 -46.80 -6.17 13.76
N ASP A 212 -46.34 -5.18 14.54
CA ASP A 212 -47.12 -4.55 15.63
C ASP A 212 -47.72 -3.21 15.20
N ASP A 213 -46.90 -2.34 14.59
CA ASP A 213 -47.29 -0.98 14.19
C ASP A 213 -47.54 -0.85 12.67
N VAL A 214 -46.79 -1.60 11.85
CA VAL A 214 -46.82 -1.62 10.37
C VAL A 214 -46.74 -3.05 9.84
N ASP A 215 -47.15 -3.31 8.60
CA ASP A 215 -47.21 -4.68 8.06
C ASP A 215 -45.88 -5.14 7.41
N THR A 216 -45.04 -4.21 6.94
CA THR A 216 -43.80 -4.48 6.18
C THR A 216 -42.63 -3.64 6.69
N ILE A 217 -41.40 -4.06 6.35
CA ILE A 217 -40.20 -3.29 6.70
C ILE A 217 -40.21 -1.94 5.97
N GLN A 218 -40.50 -1.92 4.66
CA GLN A 218 -40.52 -0.69 3.89
C GLN A 218 -41.54 0.33 4.43
N GLU A 219 -42.74 -0.12 4.80
CA GLU A 219 -43.75 0.76 5.42
C GLU A 219 -43.23 1.35 6.75
N GLY A 220 -42.50 0.57 7.54
CA GLY A 220 -41.85 1.05 8.77
C GLY A 220 -40.85 2.17 8.49
N ILE A 221 -40.04 2.04 7.45
CA ILE A 221 -39.07 3.05 7.02
C ILE A 221 -39.78 4.31 6.53
N ASP A 222 -40.83 4.14 5.73
CA ASP A 222 -41.61 5.24 5.15
C ASP A 222 -42.41 6.04 6.19
N GLU A 223 -42.84 5.41 7.28
CA GLU A 223 -43.62 6.05 8.34
C GLU A 223 -42.78 6.52 9.55
N ALA A 224 -41.59 5.95 9.76
CA ALA A 224 -40.73 6.32 10.86
C ALA A 224 -40.32 7.80 10.81
N PRO A 225 -40.36 8.51 11.97
CA PRO A 225 -39.70 9.82 12.07
C PRO A 225 -38.19 9.68 11.86
N GLU A 226 -37.55 10.71 11.29
CA GLU A 226 -36.08 10.78 11.21
C GLU A 226 -35.43 10.63 12.58
N ASN A 227 -34.23 10.07 12.60
CA ASN A 227 -33.44 9.79 13.79
C ASN A 227 -34.15 8.88 14.79
N THR A 228 -34.89 7.88 14.30
CA THR A 228 -35.52 6.84 15.12
C THR A 228 -35.20 5.44 14.59
N THR A 229 -35.57 4.43 15.37
CA THR A 229 -35.34 3.02 15.03
C THR A 229 -36.63 2.31 14.62
N VAL A 230 -36.54 1.57 13.52
CA VAL A 230 -37.54 0.58 13.08
C VAL A 230 -37.04 -0.79 13.51
N VAL A 231 -37.80 -1.44 14.40
CA VAL A 231 -37.47 -2.79 14.89
C VAL A 231 -38.10 -3.85 14.00
N VAL A 232 -37.30 -4.83 13.59
CA VAL A 232 -37.69 -5.99 12.77
C VAL A 232 -37.63 -7.25 13.64
N PRO A 233 -38.79 -7.77 14.11
CA PRO A 233 -38.81 -9.00 14.90
C PRO A 233 -38.35 -10.25 14.12
N PRO A 234 -38.11 -11.38 14.79
CA PRO A 234 -37.77 -12.65 14.14
C PRO A 234 -38.75 -13.05 13.05
N GLY A 235 -38.21 -13.36 11.87
CA GLY A 235 -39.00 -13.76 10.72
C GLY A 235 -38.21 -13.63 9.41
N THR A 236 -38.81 -14.11 8.33
CA THR A 236 -38.31 -13.91 6.98
C THR A 236 -39.24 -12.93 6.26
N TYR A 237 -38.65 -11.84 5.76
CA TYR A 237 -39.34 -10.74 5.10
C TYR A 237 -38.92 -10.73 3.63
N GLU A 238 -39.84 -11.12 2.75
CA GLU A 238 -39.61 -11.13 1.30
C GLU A 238 -39.79 -9.70 0.75
N GLU A 239 -38.74 -8.89 0.83
CA GLU A 239 -38.76 -7.46 0.49
C GLU A 239 -37.43 -7.00 -0.13
N THR A 240 -37.50 -5.97 -0.96
CA THR A 240 -36.36 -5.14 -1.38
C THR A 240 -36.56 -3.75 -0.76
N ILE A 241 -35.55 -3.24 -0.06
CA ILE A 241 -35.66 -2.11 0.84
C ILE A 241 -34.93 -0.88 0.29
N GLU A 242 -35.58 0.28 0.34
CA GLU A 242 -34.96 1.59 0.08
C GLU A 242 -34.97 2.43 1.36
N ILE A 243 -33.79 2.81 1.84
CA ILE A 243 -33.58 3.69 2.98
C ILE A 243 -33.12 5.06 2.47
N ASN A 244 -34.09 5.97 2.37
CA ASN A 244 -33.90 7.36 1.95
C ASN A 244 -34.13 8.36 3.11
N ARG A 245 -34.00 7.88 4.35
CA ARG A 245 -34.15 8.66 5.58
C ARG A 245 -33.12 8.25 6.60
N SER A 246 -32.68 9.21 7.41
CA SER A 246 -31.74 8.94 8.50
C SER A 246 -32.45 8.17 9.61
N ILE A 247 -32.39 6.84 9.55
CA ILE A 247 -33.04 5.92 10.49
C ILE A 247 -32.11 4.75 10.84
N THR A 248 -32.50 3.97 11.84
CA THR A 248 -31.84 2.70 12.15
C THR A 248 -32.81 1.56 11.94
N LEU A 249 -32.41 0.57 11.15
CA LEU A 249 -33.09 -0.70 10.98
C LEU A 249 -32.43 -1.73 11.91
N GLU A 250 -33.18 -2.20 12.92
CA GLU A 250 -32.68 -3.08 13.96
C GLU A 250 -33.45 -4.40 13.96
N GLY A 251 -32.76 -5.51 13.69
CA GLY A 251 -33.27 -6.85 13.97
C GLY A 251 -32.85 -7.36 15.35
N ASP A 252 -32.97 -8.67 15.57
CA ASP A 252 -32.50 -9.34 16.79
C ASP A 252 -31.43 -10.43 16.53
N GLY A 253 -30.88 -10.44 15.31
CA GLY A 253 -29.95 -11.44 14.79
C GLY A 253 -30.63 -12.67 14.18
N SER A 254 -31.97 -12.72 14.17
CA SER A 254 -32.73 -13.82 13.55
C SER A 254 -33.83 -13.35 12.58
N ALA A 255 -33.84 -12.06 12.27
CA ALA A 255 -34.67 -11.46 11.25
C ALA A 255 -33.92 -11.48 9.91
N THR A 256 -34.51 -12.11 8.90
CA THR A 256 -33.95 -12.24 7.55
C THR A 256 -34.70 -11.35 6.57
N ILE A 257 -33.98 -10.47 5.87
CA ILE A 257 -34.47 -9.79 4.67
C ILE A 257 -34.08 -10.65 3.47
N SER A 258 -35.08 -11.16 2.75
CA SER A 258 -34.91 -12.01 1.58
C SER A 258 -35.31 -11.23 0.33
N GLY A 259 -34.33 -10.83 -0.47
CA GLY A 259 -34.57 -10.31 -1.81
C GLY A 259 -35.17 -11.37 -2.74
N ASP A 260 -35.50 -10.95 -3.95
CA ASP A 260 -36.12 -11.80 -4.97
C ASP A 260 -35.10 -12.45 -5.94
N GLY A 261 -33.80 -12.26 -5.68
CA GLY A 261 -32.70 -12.70 -6.54
C GLY A 261 -32.47 -11.81 -7.77
N ASN A 262 -33.00 -10.57 -7.76
CA ASN A 262 -32.82 -9.60 -8.84
C ASN A 262 -32.56 -8.20 -8.28
N GLY A 263 -31.31 -7.72 -8.36
CA GLY A 263 -30.94 -6.42 -7.79
C GLY A 263 -30.33 -6.52 -6.40
N SER A 264 -30.02 -5.36 -5.84
CA SER A 264 -29.62 -5.20 -4.44
C SER A 264 -30.80 -5.35 -3.47
N VAL A 265 -30.55 -5.87 -2.27
CA VAL A 265 -31.60 -6.15 -1.28
C VAL A 265 -31.94 -4.91 -0.45
N VAL A 266 -30.91 -4.17 0.00
CA VAL A 266 -31.07 -2.90 0.71
C VAL A 266 -30.31 -1.81 -0.03
N THR A 267 -31.00 -0.76 -0.44
CA THR A 267 -30.39 0.44 -1.06
C THR A 267 -30.47 1.61 -0.10
N VAL A 268 -29.35 2.29 0.13
CA VAL A 268 -29.22 3.43 1.05
C VAL A 268 -28.79 4.67 0.27
N THR A 269 -29.52 5.77 0.44
CA THR A 269 -29.27 7.06 -0.23
C THR A 269 -29.33 8.25 0.73
N GLU A 270 -29.23 7.97 2.03
CA GLU A 270 -29.29 8.98 3.08
C GLU A 270 -28.19 8.76 4.11
N SER A 271 -27.78 9.86 4.73
CA SER A 271 -26.75 9.94 5.75
C SER A 271 -27.17 9.35 7.10
N ALA A 272 -26.18 8.90 7.88
CA ALA A 272 -26.34 8.37 9.22
C ALA A 272 -27.43 7.28 9.31
N VAL A 273 -27.34 6.28 8.43
CA VAL A 273 -28.22 5.12 8.42
C VAL A 273 -27.55 3.97 9.17
N GLY A 274 -28.28 3.33 10.09
CA GLY A 274 -27.82 2.13 10.77
C GLY A 274 -28.57 0.89 10.31
N ILE A 275 -27.85 -0.18 9.98
CA ILE A 275 -28.40 -1.50 9.65
C ILE A 275 -27.74 -2.50 10.59
N ARG A 276 -28.51 -3.09 11.50
CA ARG A 276 -27.93 -3.93 12.55
C ARG A 276 -28.72 -5.16 12.93
N ASN A 277 -27.99 -6.20 13.34
CA ASN A 277 -28.56 -7.44 13.89
C ASN A 277 -29.54 -8.13 12.91
N LEU A 278 -29.13 -8.29 11.65
CA LEU A 278 -29.98 -8.79 10.55
C LEU A 278 -29.25 -9.84 9.72
N GLU A 279 -30.03 -10.68 9.06
CA GLU A 279 -29.56 -11.56 7.97
C GLU A 279 -30.08 -11.03 6.63
N ILE A 280 -29.25 -11.00 5.59
CA ILE A 280 -29.59 -10.55 4.25
C ILE A 280 -29.28 -11.66 3.25
N THR A 281 -30.28 -12.03 2.45
CA THR A 281 -30.19 -13.10 1.45
C THR A 281 -30.97 -12.72 0.18
N GLY A 282 -30.86 -13.52 -0.88
CA GLY A 282 -31.64 -13.29 -2.10
C GLY A 282 -31.14 -12.11 -2.93
N VAL A 283 -29.83 -11.82 -2.86
CA VAL A 283 -29.14 -10.84 -3.71
C VAL A 283 -29.12 -11.33 -5.16
N GLY A 284 -29.21 -10.41 -6.12
CA GLY A 284 -29.02 -10.71 -7.53
C GLY A 284 -27.58 -11.10 -7.89
N THR A 285 -27.37 -11.54 -9.14
CA THR A 285 -26.09 -12.12 -9.59
C THR A 285 -25.25 -11.16 -10.45
N THR A 286 -25.64 -9.88 -10.55
CA THR A 286 -24.94 -8.91 -11.40
C THR A 286 -23.71 -8.40 -10.66
N THR A 287 -22.52 -8.69 -11.16
CA THR A 287 -21.24 -8.27 -10.54
C THR A 287 -20.73 -6.92 -11.05
N SER A 288 -21.36 -6.36 -12.08
CA SER A 288 -21.05 -5.06 -12.68
C SER A 288 -22.18 -4.67 -13.63
N GLY A 289 -22.57 -3.41 -13.72
CA GLY A 289 -23.78 -3.02 -14.46
C GLY A 289 -23.89 -1.53 -14.78
N THR A 290 -24.66 -1.22 -15.82
CA THR A 290 -24.89 0.15 -16.33
C THR A 290 -26.27 0.69 -15.90
N GLU A 291 -26.73 0.34 -14.70
CA GLU A 291 -27.94 0.94 -14.15
C GLU A 291 -27.66 2.39 -13.73
N ASP A 292 -28.71 3.24 -13.71
CA ASP A 292 -28.59 4.60 -13.19
C ASP A 292 -28.28 4.51 -11.68
N VAL A 293 -27.01 4.70 -11.29
CA VAL A 293 -26.60 4.69 -9.89
C VAL A 293 -27.12 5.98 -9.22
N PRO A 294 -27.78 5.92 -8.06
CA PRO A 294 -28.25 7.11 -7.35
C PRO A 294 -27.07 8.02 -6.93
N GLY A 295 -27.13 9.34 -7.14
CA GLY A 295 -26.32 10.30 -6.38
C GLY A 295 -25.72 11.50 -7.11
N ASP A 296 -25.38 11.47 -8.40
CA ASP A 296 -25.09 12.68 -9.21
C ASP A 296 -25.00 12.32 -10.72
N PRO A 297 -25.02 13.29 -11.66
CA PRO A 297 -24.93 12.99 -13.08
C PRO A 297 -23.52 12.51 -13.44
N VAL A 298 -23.44 11.31 -14.00
CA VAL A 298 -22.23 10.72 -14.57
C VAL A 298 -21.69 11.63 -15.68
N ASP A 299 -20.43 12.06 -15.60
CA ASP A 299 -19.76 12.62 -16.77
C ASP A 299 -19.40 11.46 -17.73
N GLU A 300 -20.15 11.32 -18.82
CA GLU A 300 -19.91 10.28 -19.83
C GLU A 300 -18.55 10.46 -20.54
N ASP A 301 -17.88 11.60 -20.42
CA ASP A 301 -16.54 11.81 -20.97
C ASP A 301 -15.42 11.56 -19.95
N ASP A 302 -15.74 11.39 -18.65
CA ASP A 302 -14.78 11.01 -17.61
C ASP A 302 -14.69 9.47 -17.48
N TRP A 303 -13.49 8.92 -17.69
CA TRP A 303 -13.25 7.49 -17.57
C TRP A 303 -13.47 7.00 -16.13
N ASP A 304 -13.17 7.84 -15.15
CA ASP A 304 -13.27 7.45 -13.76
C ASP A 304 -14.71 7.29 -13.32
N ASP A 305 -15.56 8.28 -13.61
CA ASP A 305 -17.00 8.21 -13.36
C ASP A 305 -17.60 6.95 -13.98
N GLN A 306 -17.22 6.61 -15.22
CA GLN A 306 -17.66 5.37 -15.87
C GLN A 306 -17.18 4.12 -15.14
N PHE A 307 -15.93 4.10 -14.66
CA PHE A 307 -15.38 2.98 -13.92
C PHE A 307 -16.14 2.80 -12.60
N GLN A 308 -16.33 3.87 -11.82
CA GLN A 308 -17.03 3.82 -10.55
C GLN A 308 -18.48 3.34 -10.74
N VAL A 309 -19.22 3.94 -11.67
CA VAL A 309 -20.63 3.57 -11.95
C VAL A 309 -20.75 2.13 -12.41
N HIS A 310 -19.81 1.65 -13.23
CA HIS A 310 -19.84 0.28 -13.73
C HIS A 310 -19.81 -0.78 -12.62
N TYR A 311 -18.98 -0.57 -11.59
CA TYR A 311 -18.87 -1.51 -10.48
C TYR A 311 -19.90 -1.25 -9.38
N THR A 312 -20.20 0.02 -9.09
CA THR A 312 -21.17 0.38 -8.05
C THR A 312 -22.62 0.18 -8.48
N GLY A 313 -22.91 0.04 -9.78
CA GLY A 313 -24.20 -0.39 -10.33
C GLY A 313 -24.43 -1.90 -10.33
N ALA A 314 -23.69 -2.66 -9.50
CA ALA A 314 -23.83 -4.09 -9.32
C ALA A 314 -24.85 -4.45 -8.22
N ASP A 315 -25.22 -5.73 -8.15
CA ASP A 315 -26.11 -6.26 -7.11
C ASP A 315 -25.34 -6.47 -5.80
N ALA A 316 -25.94 -6.06 -4.68
CA ALA A 316 -25.37 -6.20 -3.34
C ALA A 316 -26.40 -6.55 -2.26
N GLY A 317 -25.95 -7.13 -1.15
CA GLY A 317 -26.76 -7.22 0.07
C GLY A 317 -27.17 -5.82 0.55
N ILE A 318 -26.19 -4.91 0.64
CA ILE A 318 -26.39 -3.50 0.97
C ILE A 318 -25.66 -2.66 -0.08
N SER A 319 -26.36 -1.73 -0.74
CA SER A 319 -25.80 -0.79 -1.71
C SER A 319 -26.04 0.64 -1.24
N ALA A 320 -24.99 1.35 -0.85
CA ALA A 320 -25.04 2.69 -0.30
C ALA A 320 -24.37 3.69 -1.23
N HIS A 321 -25.07 4.79 -1.53
CA HIS A 321 -24.60 5.81 -2.46
C HIS A 321 -24.83 7.20 -1.87
N VAL A 322 -23.76 7.99 -1.77
CA VAL A 322 -23.77 9.34 -1.15
C VAL A 322 -24.40 9.29 0.25
N ALA A 323 -24.00 8.30 1.03
CA ALA A 323 -24.59 7.95 2.32
C ALA A 323 -23.54 7.99 3.45
N PRO A 324 -23.01 9.18 3.79
CA PRO A 324 -21.97 9.32 4.80
C PRO A 324 -22.47 8.85 6.18
N GLY A 325 -21.58 8.25 6.96
CA GLY A 325 -21.91 7.72 8.29
C GLY A 325 -22.80 6.48 8.27
N LEU A 326 -22.70 5.64 7.24
CA LEU A 326 -23.36 4.33 7.20
C LEU A 326 -22.78 3.42 8.30
N ALA A 327 -23.63 2.80 9.10
CA ALA A 327 -23.24 1.78 10.08
C ALA A 327 -23.86 0.42 9.72
N VAL A 328 -23.03 -0.58 9.44
CA VAL A 328 -23.43 -1.98 9.23
C VAL A 328 -22.82 -2.81 10.36
N GLU A 329 -23.65 -3.27 11.28
CA GLU A 329 -23.20 -3.89 12.54
C GLU A 329 -23.94 -5.20 12.86
N ASP A 330 -23.21 -6.27 13.18
CA ASP A 330 -23.83 -7.57 13.51
C ASP A 330 -24.72 -8.10 12.38
N VAL A 331 -24.29 -7.96 11.12
CA VAL A 331 -25.06 -8.38 9.93
C VAL A 331 -24.44 -9.64 9.33
N THR A 332 -25.28 -10.56 8.86
CA THR A 332 -24.85 -11.68 8.01
C THR A 332 -25.40 -11.50 6.61
N ILE A 333 -24.55 -11.58 5.59
CA ILE A 333 -24.92 -11.42 4.18
C ILE A 333 -24.49 -12.65 3.39
N GLU A 334 -25.44 -13.32 2.75
CA GLU A 334 -25.17 -14.33 1.71
C GLU A 334 -25.38 -13.70 0.34
N THR A 335 -24.35 -13.73 -0.51
CA THR A 335 -24.40 -13.05 -1.81
C THR A 335 -23.69 -13.84 -2.92
N PRO A 336 -24.32 -13.97 -4.10
CA PRO A 336 -23.63 -14.49 -5.27
C PRO A 336 -22.84 -13.40 -6.02
N ALA A 337 -22.97 -12.12 -5.63
CA ALA A 337 -22.31 -10.98 -6.27
C ALA A 337 -21.50 -10.17 -5.24
N ASN A 338 -22.07 -9.11 -4.66
CA ASN A 338 -21.41 -8.26 -3.67
C ASN A 338 -22.10 -8.30 -2.29
N GLY A 339 -21.35 -8.11 -1.21
CA GLY A 339 -21.92 -8.01 0.13
C GLY A 339 -22.40 -6.60 0.44
N VAL A 340 -21.46 -5.67 0.56
CA VAL A 340 -21.72 -4.23 0.79
C VAL A 340 -21.01 -3.43 -0.30
N ILE A 341 -21.75 -2.56 -0.98
CA ILE A 341 -21.19 -1.54 -1.88
C ILE A 341 -21.37 -0.18 -1.22
N THR A 342 -20.31 0.63 -1.19
CA THR A 342 -20.34 2.03 -0.76
C THR A 342 -19.73 2.91 -1.84
N ARG A 343 -20.44 3.98 -2.22
CA ARG A 343 -19.99 4.98 -3.17
C ARG A 343 -20.12 6.36 -2.55
N GLU A 344 -19.04 7.13 -2.51
CA GLU A 344 -19.01 8.50 -1.94
C GLU A 344 -19.67 8.58 -0.55
N SER A 345 -19.40 7.57 0.27
CA SER A 345 -20.05 7.37 1.57
C SER A 345 -18.98 7.33 2.67
N PRO A 346 -18.31 8.47 2.95
CA PRO A 346 -17.25 8.54 3.95
C PRO A 346 -17.80 8.29 5.37
N GLU A 347 -16.88 8.03 6.30
CA GLU A 347 -17.18 7.74 7.72
C GLU A 347 -18.04 6.46 7.90
N MET A 348 -17.99 5.56 6.92
CA MET A 348 -18.68 4.27 7.00
C MET A 348 -18.03 3.33 8.02
N VAL A 349 -18.86 2.51 8.66
CA VAL A 349 -18.43 1.49 9.62
C VAL A 349 -19.08 0.16 9.23
N VAL A 350 -18.25 -0.83 8.87
CA VAL A 350 -18.66 -2.22 8.70
C VAL A 350 -18.00 -3.03 9.82
N ARG A 351 -18.79 -3.47 10.79
CA ARG A 351 -18.29 -4.08 12.03
C ARG A 351 -19.02 -5.37 12.37
N ASN A 352 -18.28 -6.37 12.86
CA ASN A 352 -18.84 -7.66 13.29
C ASN A 352 -19.80 -8.25 12.26
N THR A 353 -19.45 -8.12 10.98
CA THR A 353 -20.28 -8.55 9.85
C THR A 353 -19.70 -9.83 9.27
N THR A 354 -20.55 -10.78 8.91
CA THR A 354 -20.16 -12.00 8.18
C THR A 354 -20.67 -11.91 6.76
N ILE A 355 -19.77 -11.96 5.78
CA ILE A 355 -20.14 -11.96 4.36
C ILE A 355 -19.67 -13.26 3.72
N GLU A 356 -20.63 -14.04 3.24
CA GLU A 356 -20.39 -15.27 2.48
C GLU A 356 -20.64 -14.98 1.00
N GLY A 357 -19.54 -14.91 0.24
CA GLY A 357 -19.53 -14.72 -1.19
C GLY A 357 -19.73 -16.01 -1.98
N ASN A 358 -19.61 -15.90 -3.31
CA ASN A 358 -19.72 -17.05 -4.20
C ASN A 358 -18.50 -17.98 -4.07
N GLU A 359 -18.74 -19.29 -3.83
CA GLU A 359 -17.69 -20.33 -3.79
C GLU A 359 -16.85 -20.35 -5.07
N GLU A 360 -17.48 -20.13 -6.23
CA GLU A 360 -16.77 -19.96 -7.50
C GLU A 360 -16.49 -18.46 -7.68
N TRP A 361 -15.30 -18.03 -7.25
CA TRP A 361 -14.93 -16.60 -7.22
C TRP A 361 -15.10 -15.88 -8.58
N GLU A 362 -15.04 -16.62 -9.70
CA GLU A 362 -15.22 -16.09 -11.06
C GLU A 362 -16.64 -15.57 -11.32
N ASP A 363 -17.62 -16.11 -10.60
CA ASP A 363 -19.04 -15.78 -10.69
C ASP A 363 -19.48 -14.77 -9.62
N GLY A 364 -18.61 -14.48 -8.64
CA GLY A 364 -18.83 -13.47 -7.59
C GLY A 364 -17.99 -12.21 -7.78
N PHE A 365 -18.05 -11.31 -6.79
CA PHE A 365 -17.20 -10.13 -6.76
C PHE A 365 -16.74 -9.82 -5.33
N ALA A 366 -17.17 -8.70 -4.73
CA ALA A 366 -16.56 -8.20 -3.51
C ALA A 366 -17.40 -8.46 -2.23
N GLY A 367 -16.74 -8.78 -1.12
CA GLY A 367 -17.39 -8.77 0.19
C GLY A 367 -17.80 -7.36 0.59
N VAL A 368 -16.83 -6.47 0.74
CA VAL A 368 -17.04 -5.01 0.80
C VAL A 368 -16.36 -4.34 -0.40
N MET A 369 -17.08 -3.45 -1.06
CA MET A 369 -16.57 -2.60 -2.14
C MET A 369 -16.72 -1.13 -1.72
N ALA A 370 -15.59 -0.44 -1.54
CA ALA A 370 -15.53 0.96 -1.15
C ALA A 370 -14.98 1.83 -2.29
N PHE A 371 -15.81 2.73 -2.81
CA PHE A 371 -15.45 3.72 -3.83
C PHE A 371 -15.58 5.12 -3.25
N GLY A 372 -14.47 5.85 -3.10
CA GLY A 372 -14.51 7.19 -2.50
C GLY A 372 -15.15 7.19 -1.11
N SER A 373 -15.01 6.10 -0.35
CA SER A 373 -15.78 5.84 0.87
C SER A 373 -14.86 5.44 2.02
N PRO A 374 -13.96 6.34 2.45
CA PRO A 374 -13.06 6.05 3.55
C PRO A 374 -13.82 5.83 4.85
N GLY A 375 -13.35 4.90 5.66
CA GLY A 375 -14.04 4.50 6.89
C GLY A 375 -13.33 3.36 7.62
N VAL A 376 -14.09 2.58 8.37
CA VAL A 376 -13.59 1.49 9.22
C VAL A 376 -14.26 0.18 8.85
N ILE A 377 -13.46 -0.83 8.52
CA ILE A 377 -13.91 -2.21 8.35
C ILE A 377 -13.20 -3.06 9.41
N GLU A 378 -13.92 -3.55 10.41
CA GLU A 378 -13.31 -4.24 11.54
C GLU A 378 -14.12 -5.41 12.10
N ASP A 379 -13.44 -6.29 12.85
CA ASP A 379 -14.05 -7.43 13.55
C ASP A 379 -14.92 -8.33 12.64
N SER A 380 -14.70 -8.31 11.32
CA SER A 380 -15.60 -8.93 10.34
C SER A 380 -14.99 -10.19 9.71
N THR A 381 -15.86 -11.06 9.20
CA THR A 381 -15.48 -12.34 8.58
C THR A 381 -15.91 -12.36 7.12
N PHE A 382 -14.96 -12.65 6.24
CA PHE A 382 -15.18 -12.76 4.80
C PHE A 382 -14.83 -14.17 4.34
N VAL A 383 -15.79 -14.82 3.68
CA VAL A 383 -15.64 -16.20 3.18
C VAL A 383 -16.00 -16.24 1.71
N ASN A 384 -15.15 -16.90 0.90
CA ASN A 384 -15.32 -17.01 -0.55
C ASN A 384 -15.36 -15.64 -1.27
N GLY A 385 -15.74 -15.65 -2.55
CA GLY A 385 -15.79 -14.44 -3.39
C GLY A 385 -14.45 -14.11 -4.04
N ARG A 386 -14.45 -13.04 -4.85
CA ARG A 386 -13.26 -12.61 -5.59
C ARG A 386 -12.39 -11.72 -4.73
N ASP A 387 -12.92 -10.61 -4.25
CA ASP A 387 -12.21 -9.68 -3.37
C ASP A 387 -12.94 -9.69 -2.03
N ALA A 388 -12.31 -10.04 -0.92
CA ALA A 388 -13.03 -9.93 0.35
C ALA A 388 -13.28 -8.46 0.72
N ILE A 389 -12.27 -7.60 0.56
CA ILE A 389 -12.42 -6.15 0.60
C ILE A 389 -11.73 -5.54 -0.62
N TYR A 390 -12.45 -4.72 -1.36
CA TYR A 390 -11.94 -3.92 -2.47
C TYR A 390 -12.13 -2.43 -2.16
N ALA A 391 -11.04 -1.65 -2.14
CA ALA A 391 -11.07 -0.22 -1.93
C ALA A 391 -10.45 0.52 -3.11
N TYR A 392 -11.18 1.53 -3.58
CA TYR A 392 -10.81 2.41 -4.67
C TYR A 392 -10.93 3.86 -4.23
N ARG A 393 -9.84 4.63 -4.33
CA ARG A 393 -9.80 6.04 -3.92
C ARG A 393 -10.41 6.30 -2.54
N SER A 394 -10.13 5.43 -1.58
CA SER A 394 -10.70 5.51 -0.23
C SER A 394 -9.60 5.78 0.78
N GLU A 395 -8.91 6.91 0.61
CA GLU A 395 -7.75 7.33 1.41
C GLU A 395 -8.02 7.31 2.92
N GLY A 396 -7.06 6.81 3.71
CA GLY A 396 -7.20 6.76 5.17
C GLY A 396 -8.13 5.68 5.70
N THR A 397 -8.57 4.73 4.86
CA THR A 397 -9.42 3.61 5.32
C THR A 397 -8.66 2.73 6.32
N VAL A 398 -9.33 2.38 7.42
CA VAL A 398 -8.82 1.46 8.45
C VAL A 398 -9.47 0.09 8.29
N ILE A 399 -8.67 -0.94 8.01
CA ILE A 399 -9.08 -2.33 7.85
C ILE A 399 -8.36 -3.16 8.93
N ARG A 400 -9.06 -3.55 10.00
CA ARG A 400 -8.40 -4.23 11.12
C ARG A 400 -9.16 -5.37 11.78
N GLU A 401 -8.43 -6.29 12.38
CA GLU A 401 -9.01 -7.38 13.18
C GLU A 401 -10.03 -8.26 12.39
N ASN A 402 -9.91 -8.31 11.06
CA ASN A 402 -10.80 -9.09 10.21
C ASN A 402 -10.24 -10.50 9.95
N THR A 403 -11.13 -11.44 9.66
CA THR A 403 -10.79 -12.81 9.25
C THR A 403 -11.20 -13.05 7.80
N PHE A 404 -10.29 -13.62 7.01
CA PHE A 404 -10.47 -13.92 5.59
C PHE A 404 -10.19 -15.40 5.32
N ASP A 405 -11.09 -16.06 4.60
CA ASP A 405 -10.96 -17.47 4.21
C ASP A 405 -11.49 -17.72 2.78
N GLU A 406 -10.71 -18.42 1.96
CA GLU A 406 -11.09 -18.92 0.63
C GLU A 406 -11.53 -17.87 -0.43
N SER A 407 -11.27 -16.56 -0.21
CA SER A 407 -11.42 -15.55 -1.27
C SER A 407 -10.27 -15.61 -2.28
N LEU A 408 -10.45 -15.11 -3.51
CA LEU A 408 -9.32 -14.98 -4.46
C LEU A 408 -8.28 -13.98 -3.95
N LEU A 409 -8.74 -12.80 -3.54
CA LEU A 409 -7.96 -11.72 -2.96
C LEU A 409 -8.52 -11.38 -1.57
N GLY A 410 -7.64 -11.14 -0.59
CA GLY A 410 -8.06 -10.74 0.76
C GLY A 410 -8.44 -9.27 0.81
N VAL A 411 -7.44 -8.38 0.81
CA VAL A 411 -7.63 -6.93 0.70
C VAL A 411 -6.98 -6.43 -0.58
N HIS A 412 -7.74 -5.72 -1.41
CA HIS A 412 -7.30 -5.15 -2.66
C HIS A 412 -7.45 -3.63 -2.64
N LEU A 413 -6.33 -2.92 -2.63
CA LEU A 413 -6.27 -1.46 -2.67
C LEU A 413 -5.84 -0.99 -4.06
N MET A 414 -6.64 -0.12 -4.67
CA MET A 414 -6.35 0.50 -5.94
C MET A 414 -6.49 2.02 -5.79
N HIS A 415 -5.42 2.76 -6.10
CA HIS A 415 -5.40 4.23 -5.95
C HIS A 415 -5.84 4.69 -4.55
N THR A 416 -5.38 3.99 -3.51
CA THR A 416 -5.82 4.26 -2.13
C THR A 416 -4.59 4.46 -1.25
N ASP A 417 -4.45 5.67 -0.75
CA ASP A 417 -3.31 6.14 0.04
C ASP A 417 -3.63 6.11 1.53
N GLY A 418 -2.59 6.11 2.37
CA GLY A 418 -2.75 6.30 3.81
C GLY A 418 -3.60 5.25 4.53
N ALA A 419 -3.85 4.09 3.92
CA ALA A 419 -4.69 3.06 4.54
C ALA A 419 -3.93 2.32 5.65
N LEU A 420 -4.64 1.92 6.70
CA LEU A 420 -4.11 1.09 7.77
C LEU A 420 -4.72 -0.31 7.70
N LEU A 421 -3.90 -1.30 7.35
CA LEU A 421 -4.23 -2.72 7.40
C LEU A 421 -3.57 -3.33 8.64
N ALA A 422 -4.34 -3.55 9.71
CA ALA A 422 -3.80 -3.93 11.02
C ALA A 422 -4.41 -5.23 11.58
N ASP A 423 -3.59 -6.14 12.09
CA ASP A 423 -4.05 -7.31 12.87
C ASP A 423 -5.08 -8.19 12.15
N ASN A 424 -5.04 -8.24 10.81
CA ASN A 424 -5.94 -9.08 10.03
C ASN A 424 -5.39 -10.50 9.92
N ARG A 425 -6.30 -11.48 9.88
CA ARG A 425 -5.95 -12.90 9.72
C ARG A 425 -6.47 -13.44 8.40
N MET A 426 -5.55 -13.76 7.49
CA MET A 426 -5.84 -14.29 6.17
C MET A 426 -5.34 -15.73 6.06
N THR A 427 -6.26 -16.66 5.83
CA THR A 427 -5.92 -18.09 5.69
C THR A 427 -6.51 -18.61 4.38
N ASN A 428 -5.75 -19.38 3.61
CA ASN A 428 -6.22 -20.00 2.36
C ASN A 428 -6.79 -19.00 1.34
N VAL A 429 -6.33 -17.75 1.33
CA VAL A 429 -6.63 -16.83 0.22
C VAL A 429 -5.98 -17.42 -1.03
N ILE A 430 -6.76 -17.58 -2.10
CA ILE A 430 -6.38 -18.45 -3.22
C ILE A 430 -5.18 -17.87 -3.97
N ASP A 431 -5.18 -16.56 -4.23
CA ASP A 431 -4.13 -15.89 -4.99
C ASP A 431 -3.30 -14.97 -4.08
N THR A 432 -3.83 -13.81 -3.70
CA THR A 432 -3.04 -12.79 -2.97
C THR A 432 -3.75 -12.29 -1.71
N GLY A 433 -3.11 -12.40 -0.56
CA GLY A 433 -3.66 -11.92 0.73
C GLY A 433 -3.91 -10.41 0.74
N VAL A 434 -2.85 -9.62 0.61
CA VAL A 434 -2.92 -8.15 0.48
C VAL A 434 -2.37 -7.74 -0.88
N TYR A 435 -3.17 -7.03 -1.67
CA TYR A 435 -2.80 -6.59 -3.02
C TYR A 435 -2.95 -5.08 -3.17
N ILE A 436 -1.82 -4.37 -3.20
CA ILE A 436 -1.77 -2.91 -3.30
C ILE A 436 -1.17 -2.52 -4.65
N MET A 437 -1.92 -1.77 -5.44
CA MET A 437 -1.55 -1.41 -6.80
C MET A 437 -1.94 0.00 -7.19
N THR A 438 -1.42 0.40 -8.35
CA THR A 438 -1.71 1.64 -9.09
C THR A 438 -1.17 2.92 -8.46
N GLY A 439 0.06 2.82 -7.93
CA GLY A 439 0.85 3.94 -7.43
C GLY A 439 0.36 4.61 -6.14
N PRO A 440 -0.12 3.86 -5.13
CA PRO A 440 -0.55 4.46 -3.88
C PRO A 440 0.63 4.75 -2.95
N GLU A 441 0.41 5.58 -1.93
CA GLU A 441 1.46 5.98 -1.00
C GLU A 441 1.04 5.84 0.46
N GLN A 442 2.03 5.79 1.34
CA GLN A 442 1.85 5.94 2.79
C GLN A 442 0.93 4.89 3.45
N ASN A 443 0.82 3.71 2.84
CA ASN A 443 0.02 2.63 3.40
C ASN A 443 0.78 1.92 4.53
N ALA A 444 0.08 1.63 5.63
CA ALA A 444 0.59 0.90 6.78
C ALA A 444 0.01 -0.53 6.81
N ILE A 445 0.87 -1.55 6.76
CA ILE A 445 0.51 -2.96 6.80
C ILE A 445 1.20 -3.56 8.03
N VAL A 446 0.46 -3.72 9.14
CA VAL A 446 1.04 -3.99 10.45
C VAL A 446 0.38 -5.15 11.17
N GLY A 447 1.17 -6.08 11.73
CA GLY A 447 0.64 -7.14 12.60
C GLY A 447 -0.26 -8.18 11.90
N ASN A 448 -0.32 -8.19 10.57
CA ASN A 448 -1.19 -9.11 9.83
C ASN A 448 -0.59 -10.52 9.77
N GLU A 449 -1.46 -11.52 9.80
CA GLU A 449 -1.09 -12.91 9.62
C GLU A 449 -1.62 -13.43 8.28
N ILE A 450 -0.71 -13.76 7.35
CA ILE A 450 -1.08 -14.23 6.02
C ILE A 450 -0.48 -15.61 5.76
N ARG A 451 -1.36 -16.61 5.65
CA ARG A 451 -0.97 -18.01 5.63
C ARG A 451 -1.57 -18.82 4.48
N GLY A 452 -0.71 -19.56 3.79
CA GLY A 452 -1.10 -20.58 2.82
C GLY A 452 -1.68 -20.05 1.51
N SER A 453 -1.29 -18.85 1.10
CA SER A 453 -1.69 -18.22 -0.17
C SER A 453 -0.64 -18.44 -1.28
N GLU A 454 -1.00 -18.22 -2.54
CA GLU A 454 0.00 -18.18 -3.63
C GLU A 454 0.97 -17.01 -3.40
N THR A 455 0.45 -15.83 -3.09
CA THR A 455 1.22 -14.66 -2.65
C THR A 455 0.67 -14.16 -1.31
N GLY A 456 1.51 -13.99 -0.31
CA GLY A 456 1.09 -13.43 0.97
C GLY A 456 0.67 -11.97 0.79
N ALA A 457 1.60 -11.12 0.36
CA ALA A 457 1.28 -9.76 -0.05
C ALA A 457 2.03 -9.34 -1.31
N TYR A 458 1.40 -8.47 -2.09
CA TYR A 458 2.04 -7.67 -3.11
C TYR A 458 1.87 -6.20 -2.74
N ILE A 459 2.99 -5.53 -2.53
CA ILE A 459 3.03 -4.13 -2.08
C ILE A 459 3.65 -3.32 -3.21
N GLY A 460 2.83 -2.53 -3.91
CA GLY A 460 3.27 -1.54 -4.89
C GLY A 460 3.05 -0.12 -4.35
N GLY A 461 3.61 0.89 -5.04
CA GLY A 461 3.50 2.29 -4.61
C GLY A 461 4.80 2.85 -4.04
N THR A 462 4.72 3.86 -3.19
CA THR A 462 5.88 4.37 -2.43
C THR A 462 5.57 4.57 -0.95
N ASP A 463 6.62 4.75 -0.15
CA ASP A 463 6.55 5.18 1.26
C ASP A 463 5.63 4.32 2.14
N SER A 464 5.48 3.04 1.81
CA SER A 464 4.68 2.10 2.60
C SER A 464 5.46 1.64 3.82
N TYR A 465 4.76 1.42 4.93
CA TYR A 465 5.31 0.84 6.14
C TYR A 465 4.75 -0.57 6.35
N VAL A 466 5.61 -1.59 6.26
CA VAL A 466 5.23 -2.99 6.39
C VAL A 466 5.97 -3.60 7.56
N ALA A 467 5.28 -3.84 8.67
CA ALA A 467 5.93 -4.31 9.88
C ALA A 467 5.17 -5.33 10.71
N GLU A 468 5.92 -6.13 11.46
CA GLU A 468 5.38 -7.08 12.45
C GLU A 468 4.40 -8.12 11.85
N ASN A 469 4.42 -8.31 10.52
CA ASN A 469 3.55 -9.27 9.84
C ASN A 469 4.15 -10.69 9.88
N ILE A 470 3.28 -11.69 9.87
CA ILE A 470 3.64 -13.10 9.71
C ILE A 470 3.21 -13.58 8.33
N PHE A 471 4.18 -13.86 7.47
CA PHE A 471 3.99 -14.49 6.18
C PHE A 471 4.42 -15.96 6.27
N GLU A 472 3.45 -16.86 6.38
CA GLU A 472 3.74 -18.28 6.64
C GLU A 472 3.17 -19.25 5.59
N GLY A 473 4.03 -20.12 5.08
CA GLY A 473 3.60 -21.24 4.23
C GLY A 473 2.98 -20.84 2.89
N ASN A 474 3.29 -19.65 2.40
CA ASN A 474 2.85 -19.16 1.09
C ASN A 474 3.80 -19.63 -0.02
N ASP A 475 3.37 -19.58 -1.29
CA ASP A 475 4.30 -19.82 -2.40
C ASP A 475 5.31 -18.65 -2.49
N VAL A 476 4.83 -17.41 -2.43
CA VAL A 476 5.65 -16.21 -2.20
C VAL A 476 5.16 -15.51 -0.95
N GLY A 477 6.02 -15.27 0.04
CA GLY A 477 5.65 -14.53 1.24
C GLY A 477 5.28 -13.08 0.93
N LEU A 478 6.20 -12.35 0.30
CA LEU A 478 6.01 -10.96 -0.11
C LEU A 478 6.60 -10.70 -1.51
N GLU A 479 5.80 -10.11 -2.38
CA GLU A 479 6.23 -9.45 -3.60
C GLU A 479 6.47 -7.96 -3.27
N LEU A 480 7.76 -7.58 -3.23
CA LEU A 480 8.20 -6.23 -2.88
C LEU A 480 8.33 -5.41 -4.17
N ALA A 481 7.31 -4.60 -4.47
CA ALA A 481 7.19 -3.83 -5.70
C ALA A 481 7.02 -2.32 -5.44
N ALA A 482 7.09 -1.88 -4.18
CA ALA A 482 7.06 -0.48 -3.82
C ALA A 482 8.48 0.06 -3.68
N SER A 483 8.63 1.38 -3.77
CA SER A 483 9.91 2.07 -3.56
C SER A 483 9.85 2.96 -2.30
N SER A 484 11.01 3.38 -1.78
CA SER A 484 11.13 4.27 -0.61
C SER A 484 10.39 3.77 0.65
N SER A 485 10.10 2.47 0.70
CA SER A 485 9.27 1.85 1.72
C SER A 485 10.12 1.21 2.82
N LEU A 486 9.55 1.05 4.01
CA LEU A 486 10.20 0.45 5.17
C LEU A 486 9.55 -0.89 5.51
N TYR A 487 10.35 -1.94 5.48
CA TYR A 487 9.97 -3.32 5.81
C TYR A 487 10.76 -3.78 7.03
N GLU A 488 10.11 -3.84 8.19
CA GLU A 488 10.81 -4.21 9.43
C GLU A 488 10.06 -5.19 10.32
N GLN A 489 10.81 -5.98 11.09
CA GLN A 489 10.22 -6.85 12.12
C GLN A 489 9.20 -7.89 11.61
N ASN A 490 9.20 -8.19 10.31
CA ASN A 490 8.33 -9.21 9.73
C ASN A 490 8.94 -10.61 9.87
N VAL A 491 8.09 -11.63 9.94
CA VAL A 491 8.50 -13.05 9.95
C VAL A 491 8.05 -13.73 8.67
N PHE A 492 9.03 -14.18 7.88
CA PHE A 492 8.83 -15.00 6.69
C PHE A 492 9.16 -16.45 7.02
N ALA A 493 8.15 -17.28 7.25
CA ALA A 493 8.32 -18.64 7.74
C ALA A 493 7.79 -19.72 6.77
N GLY A 494 8.64 -20.66 6.35
CA GLY A 494 8.21 -21.86 5.62
C GLY A 494 7.59 -21.61 4.23
N ASN A 495 7.85 -20.47 3.61
CA ASN A 495 7.36 -20.13 2.26
C ASN A 495 8.20 -20.80 1.16
N GLN A 496 7.68 -20.95 -0.06
CA GLN A 496 8.53 -21.40 -1.17
C GLN A 496 9.59 -20.33 -1.52
N LEU A 497 9.19 -19.07 -1.49
CA LEU A 497 10.06 -17.90 -1.55
C LEU A 497 9.65 -16.92 -0.45
N GLY A 498 10.58 -16.49 0.40
CA GLY A 498 10.28 -15.52 1.47
C GLY A 498 9.88 -14.16 0.91
N VAL A 499 10.83 -13.49 0.23
CA VAL A 499 10.59 -12.19 -0.43
C VAL A 499 11.07 -12.24 -1.88
N ASN A 500 10.29 -11.67 -2.80
CA ASN A 500 10.65 -11.47 -4.18
C ASN A 500 10.77 -9.96 -4.47
N GLU A 501 11.98 -9.49 -4.69
CA GLU A 501 12.25 -8.08 -5.01
C GLU A 501 11.97 -7.79 -6.49
N ARG A 502 10.95 -6.96 -6.73
CA ARG A 502 10.50 -6.57 -8.07
C ARG A 502 10.89 -5.13 -8.42
N GLU A 503 11.11 -4.28 -7.42
CA GLU A 503 11.41 -2.87 -7.64
C GLU A 503 12.84 -2.65 -8.18
N LEU A 504 12.98 -1.80 -9.19
CA LEU A 504 14.26 -1.49 -9.83
C LEU A 504 15.04 -0.43 -9.07
N LEU A 505 14.35 0.49 -8.40
CA LEU A 505 14.93 1.48 -7.50
C LEU A 505 15.28 0.82 -6.15
N PRO A 506 16.57 0.73 -5.78
CA PRO A 506 16.99 0.10 -4.54
C PRO A 506 16.77 1.03 -3.33
N THR A 507 15.66 1.76 -3.23
CA THR A 507 15.43 2.79 -2.20
C THR A 507 14.86 2.23 -0.89
N ASN A 508 14.30 1.02 -0.92
CA ASN A 508 13.66 0.40 0.26
C ASN A 508 14.63 0.10 1.41
N ARG A 509 14.13 0.23 2.63
CA ARG A 509 14.80 -0.18 3.87
C ARG A 509 14.21 -1.50 4.35
N VAL A 510 15.02 -2.54 4.42
CA VAL A 510 14.59 -3.89 4.84
C VAL A 510 15.50 -4.37 5.96
N LEU A 511 15.01 -4.33 7.21
CA LEU A 511 15.83 -4.56 8.41
C LEU A 511 15.03 -5.24 9.54
N GLY A 512 15.70 -5.95 10.44
CA GLY A 512 15.02 -6.55 11.59
C GLY A 512 14.02 -7.67 11.26
N ASN A 513 13.95 -8.14 10.01
CA ASN A 513 13.06 -9.22 9.61
C ASN A 513 13.69 -10.59 9.93
N ASP A 514 12.86 -11.62 10.05
CA ASP A 514 13.28 -13.01 10.24
C ASP A 514 12.90 -13.90 9.05
N PHE A 515 13.90 -14.53 8.44
CA PHE A 515 13.71 -15.50 7.35
C PHE A 515 14.00 -16.91 7.85
N LEU A 516 12.95 -17.72 8.00
CA LEU A 516 13.00 -19.02 8.67
C LEU A 516 12.38 -20.13 7.82
N GLU A 517 13.12 -21.20 7.57
CA GLU A 517 12.66 -22.42 6.86
C GLU A 517 12.03 -22.16 5.48
N ASN A 518 12.20 -20.97 4.90
CA ASN A 518 11.79 -20.72 3.52
C ASN A 518 12.64 -21.57 2.58
N ASP A 519 12.06 -22.00 1.47
CA ASP A 519 12.81 -22.72 0.44
C ASP A 519 13.90 -21.80 -0.14
N ALA A 520 13.54 -20.63 -0.64
CA ALA A 520 14.48 -19.53 -0.84
C ALA A 520 14.13 -18.39 0.12
N HIS A 521 15.10 -17.81 0.81
CA HIS A 521 14.81 -16.70 1.73
C HIS A 521 14.42 -15.43 0.98
N ALA A 522 15.16 -15.07 -0.09
CA ALA A 522 14.80 -13.99 -0.98
C ALA A 522 15.38 -14.20 -2.38
N ASP A 523 14.78 -13.56 -3.38
CA ASP A 523 15.25 -13.47 -4.76
C ASP A 523 15.04 -12.05 -5.30
N ALA A 524 15.76 -11.68 -6.36
CA ALA A 524 15.66 -10.37 -6.99
C ALA A 524 15.78 -10.43 -8.51
N GLY A 525 15.04 -9.55 -9.18
CA GLY A 525 15.22 -9.32 -10.62
C GLY A 525 16.57 -8.67 -10.96
N SER A 526 16.89 -8.61 -12.26
CA SER A 526 18.05 -7.84 -12.73
C SER A 526 17.93 -6.37 -12.32
N GLY A 527 18.99 -5.79 -11.78
CA GLY A 527 19.00 -4.39 -11.36
C GLY A 527 20.24 -4.05 -10.53
N PRO A 528 20.27 -2.89 -9.87
CA PRO A 528 21.36 -2.53 -8.97
C PRO A 528 21.44 -3.45 -7.74
N LEU A 529 22.50 -3.30 -6.96
CA LEU A 529 22.63 -3.96 -5.67
C LEU A 529 21.58 -3.40 -4.70
N ARG A 530 20.84 -4.29 -4.01
CA ARG A 530 20.00 -3.91 -2.86
C ARG A 530 20.76 -4.19 -1.57
N ILE A 531 20.80 -3.20 -0.68
CA ILE A 531 21.40 -3.34 0.65
C ILE A 531 20.27 -3.44 1.67
N TRP A 532 20.09 -4.61 2.27
CA TRP A 532 19.04 -4.90 3.25
C TRP A 532 19.62 -4.88 4.67
N SER A 533 20.13 -3.70 5.03
CA SER A 533 20.67 -3.37 6.36
C SER A 533 20.83 -1.84 6.45
N HIS A 534 20.66 -1.26 7.63
CA HIS A 534 20.72 0.18 7.86
C HIS A 534 21.14 0.47 9.32
N ASP A 535 21.99 1.47 9.56
CA ASP A 535 22.43 1.89 10.91
C ASP A 535 22.94 0.73 11.80
N ASP A 536 23.79 -0.14 11.23
CA ASP A 536 24.30 -1.38 11.87
C ASP A 536 23.22 -2.45 12.20
N GLU A 537 21.97 -2.24 11.78
CA GLU A 537 20.87 -3.21 11.92
C GLU A 537 20.66 -3.98 10.61
N GLY A 538 20.39 -5.28 10.73
CA GLY A 538 20.14 -6.17 9.59
C GLY A 538 19.08 -7.21 9.92
N ASN A 539 18.98 -8.23 9.07
CA ASN A 539 17.95 -9.26 9.15
C ASN A 539 18.53 -10.57 9.69
N TYR A 540 17.67 -11.38 10.29
CA TYR A 540 18.02 -12.76 10.65
C TYR A 540 17.75 -13.67 9.46
N TRP A 541 18.82 -14.32 8.99
CA TRP A 541 18.75 -15.32 7.94
C TRP A 541 19.12 -16.67 8.52
N GLN A 542 18.16 -17.59 8.60
CA GLN A 542 18.47 -18.95 9.02
C GLN A 542 19.64 -19.49 8.17
N GLY A 543 20.64 -20.11 8.80
CA GLY A 543 21.83 -20.60 8.08
C GLY A 543 22.87 -19.52 7.76
N GLY A 544 22.46 -18.31 7.39
CA GLY A 544 23.32 -17.12 7.30
C GLY A 544 23.93 -16.71 8.65
N THR A 545 23.37 -17.17 9.75
CA THR A 545 23.96 -17.00 11.09
C THR A 545 25.20 -17.90 11.32
N SER A 546 25.31 -19.03 10.62
CA SER A 546 26.38 -20.03 10.85
C SER A 546 27.79 -19.59 10.43
N ILE A 547 27.93 -18.37 9.90
CA ILE A 547 29.15 -17.80 9.30
C ILE A 547 29.59 -16.51 10.01
N ALA A 548 28.74 -15.95 10.87
CA ALA A 548 29.03 -14.77 11.66
C ALA A 548 29.94 -15.17 12.83
N ASP A 549 31.25 -14.95 12.70
CA ASP A 549 32.16 -15.02 13.84
C ASP A 549 32.13 -13.66 14.58
N GLY A 550 31.47 -13.60 15.73
CA GLY A 550 31.40 -12.39 16.56
C GLY A 550 30.03 -11.72 16.56
N ASP A 551 29.94 -10.62 17.30
CA ASP A 551 28.77 -9.75 17.43
C ASP A 551 29.30 -8.30 17.37
N PRO A 552 29.13 -7.57 16.24
CA PRO A 552 28.42 -7.97 15.01
C PRO A 552 29.19 -9.00 14.15
N PRO A 553 28.53 -9.65 13.17
CA PRO A 553 29.13 -10.60 12.24
C PRO A 553 30.38 -10.07 11.54
N SER A 554 31.32 -10.96 11.25
CA SER A 554 32.52 -10.59 10.50
C SER A 554 32.34 -10.50 8.98
N ARG A 555 31.17 -10.87 8.44
CA ARG A 555 30.88 -10.85 6.99
C ARG A 555 29.41 -10.55 6.68
N SER A 556 29.19 -9.98 5.50
CA SER A 556 27.90 -9.82 4.85
C SER A 556 27.27 -11.18 4.49
N TYR A 557 25.95 -11.17 4.28
CA TYR A 557 25.18 -12.31 3.78
C TYR A 557 24.39 -11.93 2.54
N SER A 558 24.39 -12.78 1.50
CA SER A 558 23.57 -12.57 0.32
C SER A 558 22.60 -13.74 0.10
N PRO A 559 21.27 -13.56 0.28
CA PRO A 559 20.29 -14.62 0.01
C PRO A 559 20.26 -15.03 -1.48
N THR A 560 20.67 -14.14 -2.38
CA THR A 560 20.74 -14.36 -3.82
C THR A 560 22.04 -15.04 -4.28
N ASP A 561 23.07 -15.11 -3.43
CA ASP A 561 24.30 -15.81 -3.78
C ASP A 561 24.10 -17.34 -3.78
N THR A 562 24.77 -18.00 -4.72
CA THR A 562 24.64 -19.44 -4.97
C THR A 562 25.11 -20.32 -3.81
N VAL A 563 25.98 -19.81 -2.93
CA VAL A 563 26.48 -20.53 -1.75
C VAL A 563 25.74 -20.07 -0.50
N ASP A 564 25.64 -18.75 -0.27
CA ASP A 564 25.01 -18.18 0.92
C ASP A 564 23.52 -18.55 1.01
N GLY A 565 22.77 -18.42 -0.09
CA GLY A 565 21.34 -18.77 -0.15
C GLY A 565 21.03 -20.27 0.03
N GLN A 566 22.05 -21.14 0.16
CA GLN A 566 21.90 -22.57 0.43
C GLN A 566 22.36 -22.98 1.84
N MET A 567 22.82 -22.03 2.67
CA MET A 567 23.40 -22.32 3.98
C MET A 567 22.41 -22.91 4.98
N HIS A 568 21.11 -22.59 4.89
CA HIS A 568 20.07 -23.19 5.73
C HIS A 568 19.71 -24.62 5.34
N ARG A 569 19.96 -25.00 4.08
CA ARG A 569 19.56 -26.29 3.52
C ARG A 569 20.66 -27.33 3.49
N THR A 570 21.92 -26.91 3.39
CA THR A 570 23.04 -27.82 3.14
C THR A 570 24.25 -27.48 4.01
N ASP A 571 24.61 -28.37 4.95
CA ASP A 571 25.82 -28.24 5.80
C ASP A 571 27.11 -28.01 4.99
N GLY A 572 27.18 -28.57 3.78
CA GLY A 572 28.31 -28.39 2.86
C GLY A 572 28.48 -26.95 2.37
N ALA A 573 27.39 -26.18 2.23
CA ALA A 573 27.42 -24.77 1.84
C ALA A 573 28.10 -23.92 2.92
N ILE A 574 27.80 -24.19 4.20
CA ILE A 574 28.46 -23.55 5.35
C ILE A 574 29.99 -23.78 5.30
N THR A 575 30.40 -25.02 5.03
CA THR A 575 31.84 -25.34 4.90
C THR A 575 32.48 -24.65 3.71
N LEU A 576 31.76 -24.55 2.61
CA LEU A 576 32.22 -23.95 1.36
C LEU A 576 32.38 -22.44 1.49
N GLY A 577 31.39 -21.74 2.06
CA GLY A 577 31.42 -20.28 2.29
C GLY A 577 32.57 -19.83 3.21
N ARG A 578 33.00 -20.67 4.15
CA ARG A 578 34.21 -20.43 4.98
C ARG A 578 35.54 -20.72 4.26
N GLY A 579 35.50 -21.09 2.98
CA GLY A 579 36.67 -21.42 2.17
C GLY A 579 37.44 -20.15 1.77
N PRO A 580 38.77 -20.06 2.01
CA PRO A 580 39.55 -18.84 1.72
C PRO A 580 39.53 -18.36 0.26
N ALA A 581 39.16 -19.23 -0.68
CA ALA A 581 39.08 -18.90 -2.09
C ALA A 581 37.75 -18.22 -2.45
N LEU A 582 36.66 -18.55 -1.75
CA LEU A 582 35.36 -17.89 -1.93
C LEU A 582 35.28 -16.61 -1.12
N ASP A 583 35.87 -16.59 0.08
CA ASP A 583 36.05 -15.37 0.88
C ASP A 583 36.88 -14.29 0.13
N ALA A 584 37.89 -14.72 -0.64
CA ALA A 584 38.64 -13.81 -1.51
C ALA A 584 37.88 -13.38 -2.78
N LEU A 585 36.89 -14.17 -3.22
CA LEU A 585 36.03 -13.87 -4.38
C LEU A 585 34.92 -12.89 -3.96
N SER A 586 34.26 -13.14 -2.84
CA SER A 586 33.24 -12.24 -2.28
C SER A 586 33.85 -10.87 -1.98
N GLY A 587 35.02 -10.82 -1.33
CA GLY A 587 35.72 -9.55 -1.11
C GLY A 587 36.15 -8.83 -2.40
N LEU A 588 36.30 -9.55 -3.51
CA LEU A 588 36.52 -8.93 -4.83
C LEU A 588 35.21 -8.39 -5.41
N GLU A 589 34.13 -9.15 -5.35
CA GLU A 589 32.79 -8.77 -5.82
C GLU A 589 32.24 -7.56 -5.04
N GLU A 590 32.48 -7.49 -3.73
CA GLU A 590 32.19 -6.33 -2.88
C GLU A 590 33.01 -5.09 -3.28
N SER A 591 34.23 -5.28 -3.76
CA SER A 591 35.14 -4.18 -4.12
C SER A 591 34.97 -3.64 -5.54
N VAL A 592 34.24 -4.35 -6.41
CA VAL A 592 34.10 -4.01 -7.83
C VAL A 592 32.64 -3.69 -8.16
N SER A 593 32.34 -2.40 -8.28
CA SER A 593 31.04 -1.89 -8.74
C SER A 593 30.65 -2.50 -10.09
N GLY A 594 29.43 -3.03 -10.19
CA GLY A 594 28.88 -3.64 -11.40
C GLY A 594 29.04 -5.17 -11.52
N MET A 595 29.70 -5.85 -10.56
CA MET A 595 29.72 -7.33 -10.51
C MET A 595 28.53 -7.92 -9.72
N GLN A 596 27.73 -7.09 -9.05
CA GLN A 596 26.63 -7.46 -8.15
C GLN A 596 25.23 -7.18 -8.76
N THR A 597 25.07 -7.32 -10.07
CA THR A 597 23.78 -7.02 -10.73
C THR A 597 22.69 -8.01 -10.34
N GLY A 598 21.56 -7.52 -9.84
CA GLY A 598 20.41 -8.32 -9.41
C GLY A 598 20.67 -9.12 -8.14
N SER A 599 21.39 -8.52 -7.18
CA SER A 599 21.70 -9.16 -5.90
C SER A 599 21.16 -8.37 -4.71
N ILE A 600 20.86 -9.12 -3.66
CA ILE A 600 20.52 -8.61 -2.33
C ILE A 600 21.69 -8.92 -1.41
N THR A 601 22.12 -7.94 -0.63
CA THR A 601 23.16 -8.11 0.38
C THR A 601 22.73 -7.47 1.69
N ASP A 602 22.80 -8.24 2.76
CA ASP A 602 22.69 -7.76 4.14
C ASP A 602 24.10 -7.59 4.70
N MET A 603 24.46 -6.35 5.06
CA MET A 603 25.80 -6.06 5.58
C MET A 603 25.95 -6.43 7.06
N ASN A 604 24.84 -6.54 7.80
CA ASN A 604 24.79 -6.69 9.25
C ASN A 604 23.81 -7.81 9.69
N PRO A 605 23.93 -9.04 9.15
CA PRO A 605 22.96 -10.10 9.44
C PRO A 605 22.94 -10.47 10.93
N THR A 606 21.77 -10.62 11.54
CA THR A 606 21.70 -10.85 12.99
C THR A 606 21.94 -12.31 13.37
N CYS A 607 22.57 -12.51 14.53
CA CYS A 607 22.98 -13.85 15.01
C CYS A 607 21.83 -14.65 15.65
N GLU A 608 20.80 -13.95 16.11
CA GLU A 608 19.61 -14.48 16.77
C GLU A 608 18.38 -13.88 16.08
N PRO A 609 17.23 -14.58 16.11
CA PRO A 609 16.01 -14.02 15.56
C PRO A 609 15.65 -12.68 16.20
N ASN A 610 15.21 -11.74 15.38
CA ASN A 610 14.83 -10.40 15.79
C ASN A 610 13.46 -10.39 16.47
N ASN A 611 12.54 -11.26 16.03
CA ASN A 611 11.13 -11.29 16.44
C ASN A 611 10.73 -12.65 17.02
N PRO A 612 11.34 -13.10 18.15
CA PRO A 612 11.06 -14.41 18.73
C PRO A 612 9.59 -14.60 19.13
N GLU A 613 8.90 -13.53 19.56
CA GLU A 613 7.49 -13.59 19.95
C GLU A 613 6.55 -13.82 18.75
N LEU A 614 6.88 -13.28 17.57
CA LEU A 614 6.15 -13.55 16.32
C LEU A 614 6.45 -14.96 15.81
N ILE A 615 7.72 -15.40 15.89
CA ILE A 615 8.12 -16.76 15.51
C ILE A 615 7.38 -17.82 16.34
N GLU A 616 7.13 -17.59 17.63
CA GLU A 616 6.36 -18.50 18.50
C GLU A 616 4.92 -18.75 18.00
N GLN A 617 4.38 -17.86 17.15
CA GLN A 617 3.05 -17.98 16.56
C GLN A 617 3.04 -18.77 15.25
N THR A 618 4.22 -19.17 14.75
CA THR A 618 4.38 -19.96 13.53
C THR A 618 4.50 -21.45 13.83
N ALA A 619 4.18 -22.30 12.86
CA ALA A 619 4.47 -23.72 12.89
C ALA A 619 5.98 -24.04 12.87
N GLN A 620 6.84 -23.03 12.62
CA GLN A 620 8.29 -23.16 12.56
C GLN A 620 9.00 -22.76 13.85
N ALA A 621 8.28 -22.44 14.94
CA ALA A 621 8.86 -21.93 16.18
C ALA A 621 10.08 -22.73 16.70
N ASP A 622 10.01 -24.06 16.66
CA ASP A 622 11.07 -24.96 17.13
C ASP A 622 12.27 -25.10 16.16
N ARG A 623 12.27 -24.39 15.03
CA ARG A 623 13.30 -24.48 13.97
C ARG A 623 14.30 -23.33 13.97
N ALA A 624 14.00 -22.22 14.65
CA ALA A 624 14.94 -21.11 14.76
C ALA A 624 16.18 -21.52 15.59
N TRP A 625 17.37 -21.08 15.17
CA TRP A 625 18.62 -21.37 15.88
C TRP A 625 19.59 -20.19 15.88
N THR A 626 20.42 -20.11 16.92
CA THR A 626 21.42 -19.03 17.07
C THR A 626 22.81 -19.47 16.62
N CYS A 627 23.70 -18.52 16.34
CA CYS A 627 25.10 -18.78 15.98
C CYS A 627 25.86 -19.70 16.95
N THR A 628 25.45 -19.73 18.23
CA THR A 628 26.16 -20.47 19.28
C THR A 628 25.76 -21.95 19.33
N GLY A 629 24.75 -22.39 18.56
CA GLY A 629 24.15 -23.73 18.64
C GLY A 629 24.81 -24.83 17.78
N THR A 630 25.58 -24.50 16.74
CA THR A 630 26.05 -25.48 15.73
C THR A 630 27.38 -26.16 16.07
N LEU A 631 27.49 -26.70 17.28
CA LEU A 631 28.38 -27.83 17.59
C LEU A 631 27.69 -28.89 18.48
N ALA A 632 26.38 -29.12 18.31
CA ALA A 632 25.76 -30.34 18.80
C ALA A 632 25.75 -31.40 17.68
N THR A 633 26.87 -32.10 17.53
CA THR A 633 26.89 -33.38 16.79
C THR A 633 26.11 -34.42 17.59
N ASP A 634 24.78 -34.43 17.47
CA ASP A 634 23.98 -35.57 17.92
C ASP A 634 24.03 -36.66 16.84
N VAL A 635 25.19 -37.33 16.79
CA VAL A 635 25.28 -38.67 16.24
C VAL A 635 24.89 -39.63 17.36
N GLU A 636 23.62 -40.07 17.38
CA GLU A 636 23.26 -41.23 18.20
C GLU A 636 23.94 -42.50 17.65
N PRO A 637 24.43 -43.40 18.54
CA PRO A 637 25.30 -44.53 18.20
C PRO A 637 24.65 -45.71 17.48
#